data_AF-A0AA38TWJ2-F1
#
_entry.id   AF-A0AA38TWJ2-F1
#
_cell.length_a   1.000
_cell.length_b   1.000
_cell.length_c   1.000
_cell.angle_alpha   90.00
_cell.angle_beta   90.00
_cell.angle_gamma   90.00
#
_symmetry.space_group_name_H-M   'P 1'
#
loop_
_entity.id
_entity.type
_entity.pdbx_description
1 polymer ?
#
loop_
_entity_poly.entity_id
_entity_poly.type
_entity_poly.pdbx_seq_one_letter_code
_entity_poly.pdbx_strand_id
1 'polypeptide(L)'
;MAIMCAFLTSLLILSFFSPGTSLSSNYYAKTCPNVESLVRRAVRDAATSDKKVPAALLRMHFHDCFIRGCDASVLLNSKGKNTAEKDGPPNVSLHAFYVIDNAKKVVESAAQG
;
A
#
# COMPACT_ATOMS: atom_id res chain seq x y z
N MET A 1 30.71 -39.75 10.05
CA MET A 1 30.58 -38.90 8.85
C MET A 1 29.13 -38.61 8.47
N ALA A 2 28.25 -39.60 8.28
CA ALA A 2 26.85 -39.37 7.92
C ALA A 2 26.06 -38.47 8.89
N ILE A 3 26.28 -38.63 10.21
CA ILE A 3 25.63 -37.81 11.25
C ILE A 3 26.08 -36.34 11.14
N MET A 4 27.38 -36.11 10.95
CA MET A 4 27.93 -34.75 10.80
C MET A 4 27.40 -34.06 9.54
N CYS A 5 27.25 -34.79 8.43
CA CYS A 5 26.62 -34.27 7.22
C CYS A 5 25.14 -33.93 7.44
N ALA A 6 24.38 -34.77 8.15
CA ALA A 6 22.97 -34.52 8.45
C ALA A 6 22.75 -33.29 9.35
N PHE A 7 23.66 -33.05 10.29
CA PHE A 7 23.63 -31.83 11.11
C PHE A 7 23.97 -30.58 10.29
N LEU A 8 24.96 -30.65 9.41
CA LEU A 8 25.36 -29.53 8.55
C LEU A 8 24.25 -29.16 7.56
N THR A 9 23.57 -30.15 6.98
CA THR A 9 22.45 -29.91 6.06
C THR A 9 21.23 -29.35 6.80
N SER A 10 20.95 -29.81 8.02
CA SER A 10 19.87 -29.25 8.86
C SER A 10 20.11 -27.78 9.22
N LEU A 11 21.34 -27.41 9.58
CA LEU A 11 21.72 -26.02 9.87
C LEU A 11 21.59 -25.11 8.64
N LEU A 12 21.98 -25.60 7.46
CA LEU A 12 21.83 -24.90 6.19
C LEU A 12 20.34 -24.64 5.88
N ILE A 13 19.46 -25.62 6.09
CA ILE A 13 18.01 -25.48 5.86
C ILE A 13 17.39 -24.42 6.78
N LEU A 14 17.79 -24.37 8.05
CA LEU A 14 17.32 -23.36 9.01
C LEU A 14 17.79 -21.93 8.66
N SER A 15 18.87 -21.80 7.89
CA SER A 15 19.41 -20.51 7.44
C SER A 15 18.54 -19.84 6.35
N PHE A 16 17.71 -20.62 5.64
CA PHE A 16 16.82 -20.13 4.59
C PHE A 16 15.45 -19.67 5.11
N PHE A 17 15.13 -19.93 6.37
CA PHE A 17 13.92 -19.41 7.01
C PHE A 17 14.16 -17.96 7.44
N SER A 18 14.07 -17.03 6.48
CA SER A 18 13.88 -15.63 6.82
C SER A 18 12.43 -15.46 7.29
N PRO A 19 12.16 -15.01 8.53
CA PRO A 19 10.82 -14.62 8.90
C PRO A 19 10.44 -13.45 7.98
N GLY A 20 9.52 -13.68 7.05
CA GLY A 20 8.99 -12.62 6.21
C GLY A 20 8.45 -11.50 7.09
N THR A 21 8.71 -10.25 6.70
CA THR A 21 8.11 -9.08 7.35
C THR A 21 6.59 -9.13 7.12
N SER A 22 5.85 -9.59 8.12
CA SER A 22 4.38 -9.64 8.06
C SER A 22 3.79 -8.26 8.32
N LEU A 23 2.65 -7.97 7.67
CA LEU A 23 1.83 -6.81 8.01
C LEU A 23 1.26 -6.95 9.42
N SER A 24 0.98 -5.82 10.06
CA SER A 24 0.37 -5.74 11.40
C SER A 24 -0.70 -4.66 11.41
N SER A 25 -1.88 -4.97 11.97
CA SER A 25 -2.95 -3.99 12.15
C SER A 25 -2.53 -2.83 13.06
N ASN A 26 -1.51 -3.02 13.91
CA ASN A 26 -1.03 -2.01 14.84
C ASN A 26 0.26 -1.31 14.37
N TYR A 27 0.59 -1.39 13.07
CA TYR A 27 1.85 -0.85 12.52
C TYR A 27 2.09 0.62 12.92
N TYR A 28 1.04 1.46 12.88
CA TYR A 28 1.13 2.89 13.20
C TYR A 28 0.81 3.25 14.66
N ALA A 29 0.58 2.27 15.55
CA ALA A 29 0.11 2.53 16.92
C ALA A 29 1.04 3.43 17.75
N LYS A 30 2.34 3.50 17.41
CA LYS A 30 3.32 4.36 18.09
C LYS A 30 3.66 5.64 17.33
N THR A 31 3.62 5.59 16.00
CA THR A 31 4.10 6.69 15.13
C THR A 31 2.97 7.62 14.69
N CYS A 32 1.79 7.08 14.39
CA CYS A 32 0.59 7.85 14.05
C CYS A 32 -0.66 7.14 14.58
N PRO A 33 -0.94 7.20 15.89
CA PRO A 33 -2.03 6.43 16.52
C PRO A 33 -3.42 6.73 15.93
N ASN A 34 -3.59 7.91 15.34
CA ASN A 34 -4.86 8.38 14.79
C ASN A 34 -4.99 8.14 13.27
N VAL A 35 -4.02 7.50 12.61
CA VAL A 35 -3.97 7.39 11.13
C VAL A 35 -5.26 6.85 10.52
N GLU A 36 -5.82 5.77 11.08
CA GLU A 36 -7.04 5.15 10.56
C GLU A 36 -8.24 6.10 10.69
N SER A 37 -8.33 6.84 11.79
CA SER A 37 -9.41 7.80 12.02
C SER A 37 -9.33 8.99 11.06
N LEU A 38 -8.12 9.46 10.76
CA LEU A 38 -7.86 10.57 9.83
C LEU A 38 -8.21 10.17 8.40
N VAL A 39 -7.74 9.01 7.95
CA VAL A 39 -8.06 8.46 6.63
C VAL A 39 -9.57 8.23 6.51
N ARG A 40 -10.21 7.64 7.52
CA ARG A 40 -11.65 7.40 7.53
C ARG A 40 -12.46 8.69 7.42
N ARG A 41 -12.02 9.78 8.07
CA ARG A 41 -12.66 11.09 7.95
C ARG A 41 -12.53 11.65 6.53
N ALA A 42 -11.32 11.67 5.97
CA ALA A 42 -11.09 12.16 4.61
C ALA A 42 -11.93 11.42 3.56
N VAL A 43 -12.02 10.09 3.66
CA VAL A 43 -12.85 9.28 2.76
C VAL A 43 -14.34 9.56 2.97
N ARG A 44 -14.79 9.71 4.23
CA ARG A 44 -16.19 10.03 4.55
C ARG A 44 -16.59 11.38 3.96
N ASP A 45 -15.78 12.40 4.16
CA ASP A 45 -16.06 13.76 3.68
C ASP A 45 -16.15 13.78 2.15
N ALA A 46 -15.21 13.13 1.46
CA ALA A 46 -15.27 12.96 0.01
C ALA A 46 -16.54 12.20 -0.44
N ALA A 47 -16.91 11.12 0.26
CA ALA A 47 -18.08 10.32 -0.06
C ALA A 47 -19.42 11.06 0.14
N THR A 48 -19.46 12.06 1.04
CA THR A 48 -20.66 12.91 1.18
C THR A 48 -20.88 13.81 -0.03
N SER A 49 -19.79 14.23 -0.68
CA SER A 49 -19.83 15.09 -1.88
C SER A 49 -20.01 14.27 -3.16
N ASP A 50 -19.37 13.10 -3.25
CA ASP A 50 -19.45 12.19 -4.38
C ASP A 50 -19.68 10.75 -3.92
N LYS A 51 -20.88 10.24 -4.16
CA LYS A 51 -21.31 8.88 -3.78
C LYS A 51 -20.53 7.78 -4.51
N LYS A 52 -19.79 8.08 -5.58
CA LYS A 52 -18.97 7.11 -6.32
C LYS A 52 -17.61 6.86 -5.66
N VAL A 53 -17.13 7.76 -4.79
CA VAL A 53 -15.81 7.69 -4.16
C VAL A 53 -15.51 6.33 -3.52
N PRO A 54 -16.40 5.71 -2.72
CA PRO A 54 -16.09 4.42 -2.10
C PRO A 54 -15.79 3.31 -3.13
N ALA A 55 -16.59 3.24 -4.21
CA ALA A 55 -16.38 2.27 -5.28
C ALA A 55 -15.10 2.58 -6.08
N ALA A 56 -14.81 3.87 -6.31
CA ALA A 56 -13.59 4.32 -6.98
C ALA A 56 -12.32 3.91 -6.22
N LEU A 57 -12.29 4.13 -4.91
CA LEU A 57 -11.15 3.79 -4.05
C LEU A 57 -10.95 2.29 -3.93
N LEU A 58 -12.04 1.52 -3.79
CA LEU A 58 -11.96 0.05 -3.78
C LEU A 58 -11.36 -0.48 -5.08
N ARG A 59 -11.81 0.05 -6.23
CA ARG A 59 -11.27 -0.30 -7.53
C ARG A 59 -9.80 0.09 -7.65
N MET A 60 -9.42 1.29 -7.21
CA MET A 60 -8.02 1.74 -7.26
C MET A 60 -7.09 0.84 -6.45
N HIS A 61 -7.50 0.44 -5.24
CA HIS A 61 -6.73 -0.51 -4.43
C HIS A 61 -6.57 -1.87 -5.11
N PHE A 62 -7.63 -2.37 -5.75
CA PHE A 62 -7.55 -3.60 -6.54
C PHE A 62 -6.56 -3.45 -7.70
N HIS A 63 -6.62 -2.35 -8.47
CA HIS A 63 -5.74 -2.13 -9.61
C HIS A 63 -4.26 -2.05 -9.19
N ASP A 64 -3.96 -1.35 -8.08
CA ASP A 64 -2.61 -1.29 -7.50
C ASP A 64 -2.11 -2.70 -7.16
N CYS A 65 -2.85 -3.43 -6.33
CA CYS A 65 -2.43 -4.75 -5.86
C CYS A 65 -2.33 -5.81 -6.96
N PHE A 66 -3.13 -5.71 -8.03
CA PHE A 66 -3.20 -6.75 -9.06
C PHE A 66 -1.94 -6.79 -9.92
N ILE A 67 -1.28 -5.64 -10.10
CA ILE A 67 -0.06 -5.53 -10.89
C ILE A 67 1.11 -5.40 -9.93
N ARG A 68 1.89 -6.48 -9.79
CA ARG A 68 3.20 -6.48 -9.09
C ARG A 68 3.17 -6.15 -7.58
N GLY A 69 2.01 -5.84 -7.00
CA GLY A 69 1.78 -5.77 -5.55
C GLY A 69 1.20 -4.44 -5.08
N CYS A 70 0.81 -4.36 -3.81
CA CYS A 70 0.20 -3.17 -3.22
C CYS A 70 1.27 -2.14 -2.81
N ASP A 71 1.89 -1.47 -3.78
CA ASP A 71 3.03 -0.56 -3.58
C ASP A 71 2.74 0.91 -3.92
N ALA A 72 1.49 1.24 -4.22
CA ALA A 72 1.01 2.56 -4.63
C ALA A 72 1.60 3.06 -5.97
N SER A 73 2.17 2.20 -6.81
CA SER A 73 2.73 2.56 -8.11
C SER A 73 1.69 3.16 -9.06
N VAL A 74 0.41 2.78 -8.96
CA VAL A 74 -0.70 3.36 -9.75
C VAL A 74 -0.95 4.85 -9.46
N LEU A 75 -0.44 5.37 -8.35
CA LEU A 75 -0.62 6.79 -7.97
C LEU A 75 0.35 7.71 -8.69
N LEU A 76 1.48 7.19 -9.16
CA LEU A 76 2.56 7.97 -9.78
C LEU A 76 2.13 8.57 -11.12
N ASN A 77 2.59 9.79 -11.41
CA ASN A 77 2.35 10.45 -12.68
C ASN A 77 3.53 10.23 -13.63
N SER A 78 3.26 10.14 -14.93
CA SER A 78 4.31 10.10 -15.96
C SER A 78 5.22 11.32 -15.89
N LYS A 79 6.52 11.12 -16.15
CA LYS A 79 7.52 12.20 -16.14
C LYS A 79 8.55 12.00 -17.23
N GLY A 80 8.65 12.97 -18.14
CA GLY A 80 9.61 12.94 -19.25
C GLY A 80 9.37 11.73 -20.17
N LYS A 81 10.37 10.84 -20.27
CA LYS A 81 10.29 9.59 -21.06
C LYS A 81 9.73 8.40 -20.27
N ASN A 82 9.44 8.56 -18.98
CA ASN A 82 8.92 7.49 -18.14
C ASN A 82 7.40 7.54 -18.10
N THR A 83 6.76 6.50 -18.62
CA THR A 83 5.30 6.30 -18.55
C THR A 83 4.93 5.60 -17.25
N ALA A 84 4.02 6.18 -16.49
CA ALA A 84 3.50 5.61 -15.26
C ALA A 84 2.36 4.62 -15.52
N GLU A 85 2.15 3.69 -14.59
CA GLU A 85 1.07 2.72 -14.65
C GLU A 85 -0.32 3.39 -14.74
N LYS A 86 -0.46 4.55 -14.10
CA LYS A 86 -1.67 5.39 -14.10
C LYS A 86 -2.22 5.69 -15.50
N ASP A 87 -1.34 5.86 -16.48
CA ASP A 87 -1.70 6.21 -17.86
C ASP A 87 -1.97 4.96 -18.73
N GLY A 88 -1.85 3.77 -18.15
CA GLY A 88 -2.14 2.51 -18.83
C GLY A 88 -3.61 2.37 -19.20
N PRO A 89 -3.96 1.68 -20.32
CA PRO A 89 -5.35 1.53 -20.76
C PRO A 89 -6.34 1.01 -19.70
N PRO A 90 -5.98 0.07 -18.80
CA PRO A 90 -6.88 -0.35 -17.73
C PRO A 90 -7.16 0.74 -16.68
N ASN A 91 -6.24 1.70 -16.54
CA ASN A 91 -6.19 2.67 -15.44
C ASN A 91 -6.78 4.04 -15.82
N VAL A 92 -7.05 4.31 -17.10
CA VAL A 92 -7.65 5.58 -17.58
C VAL A 92 -9.00 5.91 -16.95
N SER A 93 -9.71 4.91 -16.42
CA SER A 93 -11.02 5.07 -15.77
C SER A 93 -10.93 5.06 -14.24
N LEU A 94 -9.73 4.92 -13.67
CA LEU A 94 -9.50 5.16 -12.25
C LEU A 94 -9.69 6.66 -11.98
N HIS A 95 -10.32 6.95 -10.85
CA HIS A 95 -10.65 8.30 -10.42
C HIS A 95 -10.62 8.38 -8.90
N ALA A 96 -10.90 9.56 -8.35
CA ALA A 96 -10.81 9.84 -6.91
C ALA A 96 -9.38 9.83 -6.32
N PHE A 97 -8.34 9.99 -7.15
CA PHE A 97 -6.96 10.18 -6.70
C PHE A 97 -6.82 11.32 -5.68
N TYR A 98 -7.59 12.40 -5.86
CA TYR A 98 -7.61 13.55 -4.94
C TYR A 98 -7.96 13.18 -3.49
N VAL A 99 -8.71 12.08 -3.28
CA VAL A 99 -9.07 11.63 -1.92
C VAL A 99 -7.86 11.04 -1.21
N ILE A 100 -7.03 10.30 -1.94
CA ILE A 100 -5.75 9.78 -1.42
C ILE A 100 -4.78 10.93 -1.13
N ASP A 101 -4.69 11.91 -2.03
CA ASP A 101 -3.85 13.10 -1.83
C ASP A 101 -4.28 13.89 -0.58
N ASN A 102 -5.59 14.09 -0.39
CA ASN A 102 -6.13 14.77 0.77
C ASN A 102 -5.91 13.98 2.06
N ALA A 103 -6.12 12.66 2.04
CA ALA A 103 -5.85 11.80 3.18
C ALA A 103 -4.36 11.84 3.58
N LYS A 104 -3.44 11.76 2.61
CA LYS A 104 -1.99 11.85 2.86
C LYS A 104 -1.63 13.22 3.47
N LYS A 105 -2.15 14.33 2.94
CA LYS A 105 -1.90 15.67 3.52
C LYS A 105 -2.31 15.76 4.99
N VAL A 106 -3.49 15.21 5.33
CA VAL A 106 -3.98 15.21 6.71
C VAL A 106 -3.10 14.33 7.61
N VAL A 107 -2.68 13.17 7.13
CA VAL A 107 -1.77 12.28 7.88
C VAL A 107 -0.41 12.95 8.10
N GLU A 108 0.19 13.54 7.08
CA GLU A 108 1.48 14.25 7.18
C GLU A 108 1.47 15.43 8.14
N SER A 109 0.31 16.09 8.24
CA SER A 109 0.14 17.18 9.20
C SER A 109 0.06 16.67 10.65
N ALA A 110 -0.35 15.43 10.86
CA ALA A 110 -0.54 14.83 12.19
C ALA A 110 0.69 14.04 12.66
N ALA A 111 1.38 13.36 11.75
CA ALA A 111 2.63 12.65 12.00
C ALA A 111 3.53 12.86 10.78
N GLN A 112 4.72 13.44 10.98
CA GLN A 112 5.67 13.69 9.90
C GLN A 112 6.25 12.36 9.39
N GLY A 113 6.07 12.06 8.09
CA GLY A 113 6.45 10.79 7.46
C GLY A 113 6.63 10.85 5.93
#